data_AF-A0A5C7T1M9-F1
#
_entry.id   AF-A0A5C7T1M9-F1
#
_cell.length_a   1.000
_cell.length_b   1.000
_cell.length_c   1.000
_cell.angle_alpha   90.00
_cell.angle_beta   90.00
_cell.angle_gamma   90.00
#
_symmetry.space_group_name_H-M   'P 1'
#
loop_
_entity.id
_entity.type
_entity.pdbx_description
1 polymer ?
#
loop_
_entity_poly.entity_id
_entity_poly.type
_entity_poly.pdbx_seq_one_letter_code
_entity_poly.pdbx_strand_id
1 'polypeptide(L)'
;MNRKVFYLIACLVSACVLGACSFASQQLSDKRMEEQLLKPGALDSPVATNFDEYHFKFLDRYRIVHTWPVTSACKYAGRGTMYRMGETSYGEVNWVRDIIEDGAATKQRDADPAWNFDRFVRSMKVQRPVYDTVNGVRGIVRYEENEEGLQPICFEAWVGSSHSLVMRLHKRDIATWKSQWSSYNPSGVWTEKFIGVNHWQVLENSDENLRTSGTGGWFRSYLIPVGDTGYTLALQLGATQQSLENPQAHAAFQAMFKHLIESVRIEPLTPAIEEDMAQLKSKAFEITRQNCLRMKSPPGYCKKYLAP
;
A
#
# COMPACT_ATOMS: atom_id res chain seq x y z
N MET A 1 -4.15 56.22 4.07
CA MET A 1 -4.38 54.80 3.71
C MET A 1 -4.03 53.93 4.92
N ASN A 2 -4.98 53.13 5.40
CA ASN A 2 -4.95 52.51 6.74
C ASN A 2 -4.06 51.26 6.81
N ARG A 3 -3.09 51.23 7.74
CA ARG A 3 -2.18 50.10 8.04
C ARG A 3 -2.89 48.75 8.27
N LYS A 4 -4.16 48.77 8.67
CA LYS A 4 -4.99 47.55 8.87
C LYS A 4 -5.32 46.80 7.58
N VAL A 5 -5.32 47.48 6.42
CA VAL A 5 -5.64 46.85 5.12
C VAL A 5 -4.46 46.03 4.59
N PHE A 6 -3.22 46.42 4.91
CA PHE A 6 -2.02 45.68 4.50
C PHE A 6 -1.88 44.32 5.21
N TYR A 7 -2.26 44.22 6.49
CA TYR A 7 -2.19 42.95 7.22
C TYR A 7 -3.23 41.93 6.76
N LEU A 8 -4.42 42.39 6.33
CA LEU A 8 -5.47 41.52 5.79
C LEU A 8 -5.09 40.91 4.43
N ILE A 9 -4.42 41.68 3.57
CA ILE A 9 -3.93 41.20 2.27
C ILE A 9 -2.74 40.25 2.45
N ALA A 10 -1.84 40.52 3.40
CA ALA A 10 -0.71 39.63 3.69
C ALA A 10 -1.16 38.26 4.27
N CYS A 11 -2.22 38.20 5.08
CA CYS A 11 -2.77 36.94 5.57
C CYS A 11 -3.47 36.11 4.46
N LEU A 12 -4.14 36.78 3.51
CA LEU A 12 -4.79 36.11 2.37
C LEU A 12 -3.77 35.51 1.39
N VAL A 13 -2.66 36.19 1.13
CA VAL A 13 -1.59 35.67 0.25
C VAL A 13 -0.86 34.49 0.90
N SER A 14 -0.60 34.51 2.22
CA SER A 14 -0.02 33.35 2.92
C SER A 14 -0.93 32.12 2.96
N ALA A 15 -2.26 32.31 3.02
CA ALA A 15 -3.20 31.20 2.94
C ALA A 15 -3.25 30.55 1.54
N CYS A 16 -3.09 31.34 0.47
CA CYS A 16 -3.03 30.83 -0.89
C CYS A 16 -1.73 30.07 -1.20
N VAL A 17 -0.60 30.43 -0.59
CA VAL A 17 0.69 29.73 -0.80
C VAL A 17 0.71 28.36 -0.09
N LEU A 18 0.00 28.21 1.05
CA LEU A 18 -0.11 26.92 1.73
C LEU A 18 -0.98 25.90 0.99
N GLY A 19 -1.94 26.34 0.17
CA GLY A 19 -2.74 25.46 -0.70
C GLY A 19 -1.98 24.95 -1.94
N ALA A 20 -1.00 25.72 -2.42
CA ALA A 20 -0.22 25.39 -3.62
C ALA A 20 0.78 24.24 -3.41
N CYS A 21 1.27 24.03 -2.17
CA CYS A 21 2.14 22.89 -1.84
C CYS A 21 1.36 21.56 -1.87
N SER A 22 0.09 21.57 -1.49
CA SER A 22 -0.77 20.38 -1.56
C SER A 22 -1.07 19.98 -3.01
N PHE A 23 -1.35 20.96 -3.89
CA PHE A 23 -1.58 20.72 -5.32
C PHE A 23 -0.36 20.17 -6.06
N ALA A 24 0.84 20.69 -5.80
CA ALA A 24 2.07 20.16 -6.40
C ALA A 24 2.36 18.73 -5.93
N SER A 25 2.13 18.43 -4.64
CA SER A 25 2.29 17.06 -4.11
C SER A 25 1.28 16.08 -4.69
N GLN A 26 0.07 16.54 -5.00
CA GLN A 26 -1.01 15.75 -5.59
C GLN A 26 -0.76 15.48 -7.08
N GLN A 27 -0.29 16.48 -7.84
CA GLN A 27 0.16 16.26 -9.23
C GLN A 27 1.37 15.32 -9.31
N LEU A 28 2.28 15.36 -8.35
CA LEU A 28 3.42 14.43 -8.28
C LEU A 28 3.00 13.02 -7.84
N SER A 29 2.00 12.88 -6.96
CA SER A 29 1.42 11.57 -6.64
C SER A 29 0.67 11.00 -7.84
N ASP A 30 -0.07 11.84 -8.57
CA ASP A 30 -0.83 11.46 -9.75
C ASP A 30 0.11 11.00 -10.87
N LYS A 31 1.22 11.70 -11.15
CA LYS A 31 2.22 11.27 -12.14
C LYS A 31 2.93 9.96 -11.78
N ARG A 32 3.20 9.70 -10.50
CA ARG A 32 3.78 8.41 -10.08
C ARG A 32 2.76 7.27 -10.08
N MET A 33 1.50 7.57 -9.78
CA MET A 33 0.42 6.62 -10.02
C MET A 33 0.34 6.33 -11.52
N GLU A 34 0.37 7.34 -12.39
CA GLU A 34 0.45 7.17 -13.86
C GLU A 34 1.61 6.25 -14.28
N GLU A 35 2.83 6.43 -13.76
CA GLU A 35 3.95 5.51 -14.03
C GLU A 35 3.71 4.07 -13.53
N GLN A 36 2.94 3.90 -12.45
CA GLN A 36 2.52 2.58 -11.96
C GLN A 36 1.38 1.98 -12.79
N LEU A 37 0.49 2.81 -13.35
CA LEU A 37 -0.58 2.42 -14.28
C LEU A 37 -0.01 1.89 -15.61
N LEU A 38 1.24 2.26 -15.95
CA LEU A 38 1.93 1.84 -17.17
C LEU A 38 2.68 0.50 -17.04
N LYS A 39 2.62 -0.18 -15.90
CA LYS A 39 3.25 -1.51 -15.75
C LYS A 39 2.43 -2.59 -16.48
N PRO A 40 3.03 -3.36 -17.40
CA PRO A 40 2.34 -4.47 -18.07
C PRO A 40 1.93 -5.53 -17.04
N GLY A 41 0.64 -5.83 -16.97
CA GLY A 41 0.08 -6.86 -16.09
C GLY A 41 -1.45 -6.81 -15.97
N ALA A 42 -2.07 -5.66 -16.24
CA ALA A 42 -3.49 -5.43 -15.95
C ALA A 42 -4.38 -5.12 -17.17
N LEU A 43 -3.90 -5.43 -18.38
CA LEU A 43 -4.75 -5.50 -19.57
C LEU A 43 -5.26 -6.95 -19.67
N ASP A 44 -6.55 -7.13 -19.42
CA ASP A 44 -7.36 -8.30 -19.81
C ASP A 44 -7.43 -9.55 -18.91
N SER A 45 -6.86 -9.56 -17.70
CA SER A 45 -7.12 -10.69 -16.79
C SER A 45 -8.49 -10.54 -16.09
N PRO A 46 -9.34 -11.60 -16.02
CA PRO A 46 -10.55 -11.58 -15.22
C PRO A 46 -10.21 -11.25 -13.76
N VAL A 47 -11.18 -10.64 -13.04
CA VAL A 47 -11.04 -10.36 -11.60
C VAL A 47 -10.50 -11.60 -10.90
N ALA A 48 -9.37 -11.44 -10.22
CA ALA A 48 -8.63 -12.57 -9.67
C ALA A 48 -9.54 -13.39 -8.74
N THR A 49 -9.72 -14.67 -9.06
CA THR A 49 -10.41 -15.64 -8.19
C THR A 49 -9.47 -16.29 -7.19
N ASN A 50 -8.18 -15.92 -7.26
CA ASN A 50 -7.06 -16.52 -6.58
C ASN A 50 -6.37 -15.47 -5.71
N PHE A 51 -6.04 -15.82 -4.47
CA PHE A 51 -5.46 -14.90 -3.51
C PHE A 51 -4.26 -15.49 -2.79
N ASP A 52 -3.18 -14.73 -2.72
CA ASP A 52 -2.08 -14.99 -1.80
C ASP A 52 -2.46 -14.52 -0.40
N GLU A 53 -2.04 -15.25 0.62
CA GLU A 53 -2.21 -14.89 2.03
C GLU A 53 -0.86 -14.48 2.62
N TYR A 54 -0.79 -13.35 3.31
CA TYR A 54 0.44 -12.79 3.84
C TYR A 54 0.38 -12.75 5.36
N HIS A 55 1.42 -13.26 6.01
CA HIS A 55 1.54 -13.30 7.47
C HIS A 55 2.83 -12.63 7.90
N PHE A 56 2.76 -11.68 8.83
CA PHE A 56 3.95 -11.10 9.45
C PHE A 56 3.70 -10.69 10.89
N LYS A 57 4.78 -10.70 11.68
CA LYS A 57 4.80 -10.01 12.96
C LYS A 57 5.01 -8.52 12.74
N PHE A 58 4.26 -7.72 13.46
CA PHE A 58 4.31 -6.26 13.44
C PHE A 58 4.69 -5.75 14.82
N LEU A 59 5.83 -5.06 14.88
CA LEU A 59 6.45 -4.46 16.06
C LEU A 59 6.65 -5.42 17.24
N ASP A 60 6.75 -6.73 16.99
CA ASP A 60 6.78 -7.78 18.03
C ASP A 60 5.59 -7.71 19.02
N ARG A 61 4.46 -7.16 18.57
CA ARG A 61 3.27 -7.00 19.40
C ARG A 61 2.03 -7.59 18.78
N TYR A 62 1.96 -7.61 17.45
CA TYR A 62 0.82 -8.12 16.71
C TYR A 62 1.26 -9.09 15.61
N ARG A 63 0.41 -10.05 15.27
CA ARG A 63 0.39 -10.70 13.96
C ARG A 63 -0.61 -9.95 13.08
N ILE A 64 -0.20 -9.67 11.84
CA ILE A 64 -1.11 -9.20 10.80
C ILE A 64 -1.20 -10.29 9.74
N VAL A 65 -2.43 -10.66 9.39
CA VAL A 65 -2.76 -11.53 8.27
C VAL A 65 -3.67 -10.77 7.31
N HIS A 66 -3.43 -10.86 6.01
CA HIS A 66 -4.34 -10.36 4.99
C HIS A 66 -4.16 -11.16 3.70
N THR A 67 -5.13 -11.07 2.78
CA THR A 67 -4.98 -11.60 1.42
C THR A 67 -4.71 -10.49 0.41
N TRP A 68 -4.23 -10.87 -0.77
CA TRP A 68 -4.13 -10.01 -1.95
C TRP A 68 -4.29 -10.87 -3.22
N PRO A 69 -4.87 -10.35 -4.32
CA PRO A 69 -4.91 -11.07 -5.59
C PRO A 69 -3.53 -11.59 -6.01
N VAL A 70 -3.44 -12.82 -6.51
CA VAL A 70 -2.17 -13.43 -6.97
C VAL A 70 -1.59 -12.61 -8.12
N THR A 71 -0.70 -11.70 -7.77
CA THR A 71 -0.13 -10.65 -8.62
C THR A 71 1.22 -10.21 -8.08
N SER A 72 2.02 -9.47 -8.87
CA SER A 72 3.33 -8.97 -8.44
C SER A 72 3.30 -7.63 -7.67
N ALA A 73 2.09 -7.20 -7.26
CA ALA A 73 1.84 -5.87 -6.71
C ALA A 73 2.39 -5.63 -5.31
N CYS A 74 2.37 -6.65 -4.44
CA CYS A 74 2.76 -6.46 -3.05
C CYS A 74 4.28 -6.32 -2.89
N LYS A 75 4.70 -5.30 -2.15
CA LYS A 75 6.10 -4.92 -1.89
C LYS A 75 6.54 -5.39 -0.51
N TYR A 76 6.23 -6.63 -0.18
CA TYR A 76 6.77 -7.30 0.99
C TYR A 76 8.06 -8.04 0.63
N ALA A 77 9.06 -8.00 1.51
CA ALA A 77 10.08 -9.04 1.51
C ALA A 77 9.50 -10.29 2.20
N GLY A 78 8.92 -11.20 1.40
CA GLY A 78 8.31 -12.44 1.85
C GLY A 78 8.79 -13.67 1.08
N ARG A 79 8.35 -14.84 1.53
CA ARG A 79 8.63 -16.14 0.91
C ARG A 79 7.38 -17.00 0.98
N GLY A 80 7.05 -17.66 -0.14
CA GLY A 80 6.02 -18.68 -0.18
C GLY A 80 6.36 -19.85 0.75
N THR A 81 5.36 -20.31 1.50
CA THR A 81 5.47 -21.38 2.51
C THR A 81 4.73 -22.63 2.07
N MET A 82 3.72 -22.51 1.20
CA MET A 82 2.94 -23.60 0.60
C MET A 82 2.07 -23.08 -0.54
N TYR A 83 1.79 -23.92 -1.53
CA TYR A 83 0.51 -23.88 -2.24
C TYR A 83 -0.58 -24.38 -1.31
N ARG A 84 -1.75 -23.72 -1.24
CA ARG A 84 -2.92 -24.33 -0.59
C ARG A 84 -3.27 -25.64 -1.33
N MET A 85 -2.80 -26.77 -0.81
CA MET A 85 -3.02 -28.09 -1.41
C MET A 85 -4.46 -28.54 -1.13
N GLY A 86 -5.24 -28.80 -2.18
CA GLY A 86 -6.57 -29.41 -2.08
C GLY A 86 -7.73 -28.59 -2.66
N GLU A 87 -7.49 -27.33 -3.04
CA GLU A 87 -8.49 -26.46 -3.68
C GLU A 87 -8.01 -26.11 -5.10
N THR A 88 -8.90 -26.19 -6.08
CA THR A 88 -8.62 -26.03 -7.52
C THR A 88 -8.28 -24.59 -7.95
N SER A 89 -8.04 -23.67 -7.00
CA SER A 89 -7.83 -22.24 -7.22
C SER A 89 -6.57 -21.76 -6.48
N TYR A 90 -5.48 -21.54 -7.25
CA TYR A 90 -4.11 -21.33 -6.79
C TYR A 90 -3.89 -20.04 -5.99
N GLY A 91 -3.46 -20.15 -4.73
CA GLY A 91 -2.90 -19.05 -3.94
C GLY A 91 -1.79 -19.55 -2.99
N GLU A 92 -0.77 -18.74 -2.74
CA GLU A 92 0.35 -19.07 -1.84
C GLU A 92 0.18 -18.45 -0.45
N VAL A 93 0.54 -19.21 0.59
CA VAL A 93 0.70 -18.64 1.94
C VAL A 93 2.12 -18.12 2.07
N ASN A 94 2.28 -16.83 2.31
CA ASN A 94 3.53 -16.12 2.38
C ASN A 94 3.91 -15.79 3.82
N TRP A 95 5.08 -16.26 4.24
CA TRP A 95 5.75 -15.70 5.41
C TRP A 95 6.44 -14.41 4.98
N VAL A 96 5.96 -13.30 5.53
CA VAL A 96 6.56 -11.99 5.34
C VAL A 96 7.47 -11.71 6.53
N ARG A 97 8.64 -11.15 6.24
CA ARG A 97 9.62 -10.75 7.26
C ARG A 97 9.00 -9.79 8.27
N ASP A 98 9.29 -9.99 9.55
CA ASP A 98 8.79 -9.16 10.64
C ASP A 98 9.08 -7.68 10.37
N ILE A 99 8.10 -6.81 10.61
CA ILE A 99 8.28 -5.36 10.51
C ILE A 99 8.47 -4.82 11.92
N ILE A 100 9.58 -4.10 12.15
CA ILE A 100 9.97 -3.60 13.48
C ILE A 100 10.32 -2.11 13.43
N GLU A 101 10.29 -1.47 14.59
CA GLU A 101 10.92 -0.16 14.79
C GLU A 101 12.34 -0.34 15.37
N ASP A 102 13.30 0.36 14.77
CA ASP A 102 14.67 0.48 15.23
C ASP A 102 15.00 1.97 15.31
N GLY A 103 14.85 2.52 16.51
CA GLY A 103 14.87 3.97 16.73
C GLY A 103 13.75 4.68 15.97
N ALA A 104 14.12 5.59 15.08
CA ALA A 104 13.17 6.34 14.25
C ALA A 104 12.78 5.63 12.95
N ALA A 105 13.48 4.54 12.58
CA ALA A 105 13.29 3.84 11.32
C ALA A 105 12.42 2.60 11.50
N THR A 106 11.65 2.28 10.46
CA THR A 106 10.90 1.04 10.32
C THR A 106 11.63 0.12 9.33
N LYS A 107 11.87 -1.13 9.72
CA LYS A 107 12.66 -2.09 8.93
C LYS A 107 11.97 -3.45 8.86
N GLN A 108 12.26 -4.22 7.81
CA GLN A 108 11.96 -5.66 7.80
C GLN A 108 13.15 -6.46 8.36
N ARG A 109 12.92 -7.15 9.49
CA ARG A 109 13.87 -8.03 10.16
C ARG A 109 14.28 -9.18 9.24
N ASP A 110 15.49 -9.71 9.41
CA ASP A 110 16.07 -10.81 8.65
C ASP A 110 16.38 -10.51 7.17
N ALA A 111 15.98 -9.36 6.64
CA ALA A 111 16.50 -8.88 5.37
C ALA A 111 18.00 -8.60 5.52
N ASP A 112 18.79 -8.95 4.50
CA ASP A 112 20.24 -8.77 4.52
C ASP A 112 20.66 -7.98 3.27
N PRO A 113 21.05 -6.70 3.41
CA PRO A 113 20.97 -5.90 4.64
C PRO A 113 19.50 -5.67 5.07
N ALA A 114 19.28 -5.28 6.33
CA ALA A 114 17.94 -4.96 6.83
C ALA A 114 17.25 -3.97 5.89
N TRP A 115 16.10 -4.36 5.35
CA TRP A 115 15.43 -3.58 4.32
C TRP A 115 14.67 -2.43 4.96
N ASN A 116 15.02 -1.20 4.58
CA ASN A 116 14.30 -0.01 5.04
C ASN A 116 12.86 -0.05 4.51
N PHE A 117 11.92 0.02 5.45
CA PHE A 117 10.48 -0.05 5.18
C PHE A 117 9.79 1.32 5.37
N ASP A 118 10.54 2.39 5.71
CA ASP A 118 10.02 3.73 5.98
C ASP A 118 9.20 4.29 4.82
N ARG A 119 9.62 4.03 3.58
CA ARG A 119 8.94 4.53 2.38
C ARG A 119 7.48 4.10 2.27
N PHE A 120 7.11 3.01 2.94
CA PHE A 120 5.74 2.49 2.93
C PHE A 120 4.94 2.96 4.14
N VAL A 121 5.60 3.30 5.25
CA VAL A 121 4.93 3.60 6.52
C VAL A 121 4.94 5.07 6.92
N ARG A 122 5.84 5.87 6.38
CA ARG A 122 6.08 7.25 6.81
C ARG A 122 6.25 8.16 5.61
N SER A 123 6.13 9.46 5.86
CA SER A 123 6.59 10.46 4.91
C SER A 123 8.11 10.45 4.85
N MET A 124 8.64 10.48 3.65
CA MET A 124 10.07 10.53 3.38
C MET A 124 10.29 11.49 2.23
N LYS A 125 11.17 12.46 2.44
CA LYS A 125 11.53 13.46 1.44
C LYS A 125 12.96 13.22 0.99
N VAL A 126 13.16 13.15 -0.32
CA VAL A 126 14.47 12.91 -0.93
C VAL A 126 14.76 14.01 -1.93
N GLN A 127 15.98 14.53 -1.90
CA GLN A 127 16.47 15.48 -2.89
C GLN A 127 16.84 14.72 -4.17
N ARG A 128 16.11 14.96 -5.26
CA ARG A 128 16.44 14.39 -6.56
C ARG A 128 17.04 15.44 -7.49
N PRO A 129 18.11 15.11 -8.23
CA PRO A 129 18.63 16.01 -9.24
C PRO A 129 17.63 16.13 -10.39
N VAL A 130 17.35 17.37 -10.78
CA VAL A 130 16.63 17.72 -11.99
C VAL A 130 17.66 17.97 -13.07
N TYR A 131 17.54 17.22 -14.16
CA TYR A 131 18.43 17.36 -15.31
C TYR A 131 17.78 18.22 -16.38
N ASP A 132 18.54 19.19 -16.88
CA ASP A 132 18.15 19.99 -18.03
C ASP A 132 19.36 20.26 -18.92
N THR A 133 19.12 20.82 -20.11
CA THR A 133 20.17 21.14 -21.07
C THR A 133 20.62 22.59 -20.87
N VAL A 134 21.84 22.76 -20.35
CA VAL A 134 22.47 24.07 -20.22
C VAL A 134 23.62 24.14 -21.22
N ASN A 135 23.57 25.08 -22.17
CA ASN A 135 24.57 25.23 -23.23
C ASN A 135 24.80 23.95 -24.07
N GLY A 136 23.74 23.20 -24.38
CA GLY A 136 23.82 21.99 -25.20
C GLY A 136 24.32 20.74 -24.48
N VAL A 137 24.63 20.83 -23.18
CA VAL A 137 25.04 19.70 -22.35
C VAL A 137 23.98 19.41 -21.31
N ARG A 138 23.57 18.14 -21.18
CA ARG A 138 22.67 17.71 -20.12
C ARG A 138 23.39 17.75 -18.78
N GLY A 139 22.95 18.61 -17.88
CA GLY A 139 23.52 18.82 -16.56
C GLY A 139 22.46 18.85 -15.47
N ILE A 140 22.88 18.70 -14.22
CA ILE A 140 22.00 18.91 -13.06
C ILE A 140 21.82 20.41 -12.90
N VAL A 141 20.58 20.89 -13.01
CA VAL A 141 20.26 22.32 -12.88
C VAL A 141 19.80 22.70 -11.48
N ARG A 142 19.15 21.77 -10.77
CA ARG A 142 18.74 21.95 -9.37
C ARG A 142 18.47 20.61 -8.71
N TYR A 143 18.31 20.64 -7.39
CA TYR A 143 17.72 19.54 -6.65
C TYR A 143 16.28 19.90 -6.27
N GLU A 144 15.37 18.95 -6.43
CA GLU A 144 13.98 19.07 -5.99
C GLU A 144 13.70 18.08 -4.88
N GLU A 145 13.09 18.58 -3.81
CA GLU A 145 12.56 17.75 -2.74
C GLU A 145 11.33 16.99 -3.26
N ASN A 146 11.42 15.67 -3.24
CA ASN A 146 10.36 14.78 -3.68
C ASN A 146 9.90 13.91 -2.51
N GLU A 147 8.59 13.85 -2.29
CA GLU A 147 7.99 12.89 -1.37
C GLU A 147 8.16 11.48 -1.96
N GLU A 148 8.98 10.65 -1.35
CA GLU A 148 9.16 9.22 -1.67
C GLU A 148 8.47 8.28 -0.68
N GLY A 149 7.98 8.83 0.44
CA GLY A 149 7.24 8.10 1.46
C GLY A 149 5.78 7.82 1.12
N LEU A 150 5.08 7.24 2.10
CA LEU A 150 3.64 6.95 2.08
C LEU A 150 3.17 6.12 0.88
N GLN A 151 4.06 5.26 0.39
CA GLN A 151 3.76 4.40 -0.74
C GLN A 151 2.84 3.25 -0.33
N PRO A 152 1.99 2.77 -1.24
CA PRO A 152 1.22 1.56 -0.99
C PRO A 152 2.15 0.36 -0.87
N ILE A 153 1.80 -0.55 0.05
CA ILE A 153 2.48 -1.83 0.14
C ILE A 153 1.98 -2.74 -0.97
N CYS A 154 0.69 -2.72 -1.29
CA CYS A 154 0.13 -3.42 -2.45
C CYS A 154 -0.69 -2.45 -3.29
N PHE A 155 -0.50 -2.51 -4.60
CA PHE A 155 -1.20 -1.65 -5.55
C PHE A 155 -1.39 -2.38 -6.87
N GLU A 156 -2.64 -2.45 -7.34
CA GLU A 156 -2.98 -2.91 -8.68
C GLU A 156 -3.99 -1.96 -9.31
N ALA A 157 -3.94 -1.83 -10.63
CA ALA A 157 -4.87 -1.00 -11.37
C ALA A 157 -5.23 -1.60 -12.73
N TRP A 158 -6.52 -1.67 -13.03
CA TRP A 158 -7.07 -2.20 -14.27
C TRP A 158 -7.58 -1.04 -15.11
N VAL A 159 -6.69 -0.48 -15.92
CA VAL A 159 -6.97 0.69 -16.77
C VAL A 159 -8.20 0.45 -17.66
N GLY A 160 -8.34 -0.76 -18.23
CA GLY A 160 -9.45 -1.10 -19.13
C GLY A 160 -10.84 -1.03 -18.48
N SER A 161 -10.95 -1.27 -17.17
CA SER A 161 -12.22 -1.15 -16.43
C SER A 161 -12.23 0.03 -15.44
N SER A 162 -11.18 0.86 -15.46
CA SER A 162 -10.98 2.00 -14.56
C SER A 162 -10.99 1.71 -13.06
N HIS A 163 -10.64 0.49 -12.64
CA HIS A 163 -10.56 0.11 -11.23
C HIS A 163 -9.13 0.15 -10.69
N SER A 164 -8.99 0.29 -9.37
CA SER A 164 -7.72 0.03 -8.68
C SER A 164 -7.94 -0.58 -7.31
N LEU A 165 -6.98 -1.34 -6.83
CA LEU A 165 -6.90 -1.78 -5.44
C LEU A 165 -5.64 -1.22 -4.81
N VAL A 166 -5.77 -0.72 -3.58
CA VAL A 166 -4.63 -0.18 -2.84
C VAL A 166 -4.64 -0.62 -1.39
N MET A 167 -3.51 -1.09 -0.90
CA MET A 167 -3.26 -1.32 0.52
C MET A 167 -2.09 -0.47 1.01
N ARG A 168 -2.29 0.21 2.15
CA ARG A 168 -1.27 1.02 2.83
C ARG A 168 -1.20 0.65 4.29
N LEU A 169 -0.02 0.73 4.88
CA LEU A 169 0.19 0.64 6.33
C LEU A 169 1.00 1.85 6.73
N HIS A 170 0.38 2.86 7.36
CA HIS A 170 1.07 4.11 7.68
C HIS A 170 1.15 4.31 9.19
N LYS A 171 2.26 4.86 9.69
CA LYS A 171 2.38 5.42 11.03
C LYS A 171 1.62 6.76 11.07
N ARG A 172 0.31 6.65 11.16
CA ARG A 172 -0.65 7.76 11.08
C ARG A 172 -1.91 7.36 11.82
N ASP A 173 -2.42 8.24 12.66
CA ASP A 173 -3.67 8.03 13.38
C ASP A 173 -4.89 8.23 12.46
N ILE A 174 -6.03 7.70 12.91
CA ILE A 174 -7.30 7.76 12.17
C ILE A 174 -7.77 9.20 11.93
N ALA A 175 -7.60 10.11 12.90
CA ALA A 175 -8.09 11.48 12.75
C ALA A 175 -7.31 12.24 11.66
N THR A 176 -5.99 12.08 11.63
CA THR A 176 -5.13 12.61 10.56
C THR A 176 -5.54 12.05 9.19
N TRP A 177 -5.83 10.75 9.11
CA TRP A 177 -6.36 10.15 7.87
C TRP A 177 -7.68 10.77 7.45
N LYS A 178 -8.66 10.86 8.37
CA LYS A 178 -9.99 11.41 8.09
C LYS A 178 -9.89 12.85 7.58
N SER A 179 -9.08 13.68 8.24
CA SER A 179 -8.85 15.06 7.81
C SER A 179 -8.28 15.15 6.39
N GLN A 180 -7.23 14.38 6.09
CA GLN A 180 -6.60 14.40 4.78
C GLN A 180 -7.53 13.86 3.68
N TRP A 181 -8.15 12.71 3.91
CA TRP A 181 -9.00 12.09 2.90
C TRP A 181 -10.28 12.89 2.65
N SER A 182 -10.87 13.51 3.66
CA SER A 182 -11.99 14.43 3.45
C SER A 182 -11.57 15.65 2.63
N SER A 183 -10.32 16.10 2.72
CA SER A 183 -9.83 17.20 1.85
C SER A 183 -9.67 16.76 0.39
N TYR A 184 -9.28 15.51 0.15
CA TYR A 184 -9.10 14.95 -1.20
C TYR A 184 -10.41 14.43 -1.83
N ASN A 185 -11.37 14.04 -0.99
CA ASN A 185 -12.65 13.49 -1.39
C ASN A 185 -13.78 14.11 -0.52
N PRO A 186 -14.12 15.39 -0.74
CA PRO A 186 -15.09 16.10 0.09
C PRO A 186 -16.52 15.57 -0.02
N SER A 187 -16.84 14.86 -1.11
CA SER A 187 -18.15 14.22 -1.32
C SER A 187 -18.30 12.88 -0.60
N GLY A 188 -17.22 12.35 -0.02
CA GLY A 188 -17.24 11.05 0.65
C GLY A 188 -17.88 11.11 2.02
N VAL A 189 -18.64 10.08 2.34
CA VAL A 189 -19.34 9.94 3.62
C VAL A 189 -18.57 8.99 4.53
N TRP A 190 -18.24 9.47 5.73
CA TRP A 190 -17.64 8.65 6.76
C TRP A 190 -18.70 7.84 7.52
N THR A 191 -18.47 6.54 7.63
CA THR A 191 -19.27 5.61 8.43
C THR A 191 -18.36 4.69 9.23
N GLU A 192 -18.96 3.91 10.11
CA GLU A 192 -18.27 2.84 10.83
C GLU A 192 -18.90 1.50 10.48
N LYS A 193 -18.08 0.47 10.30
CA LYS A 193 -18.55 -0.88 9.98
C LYS A 193 -17.83 -1.92 10.83
N PHE A 194 -18.58 -2.89 11.35
CA PHE A 194 -18.04 -4.08 11.99
C PHE A 194 -18.01 -5.22 10.96
N ILE A 195 -16.82 -5.74 10.68
CA ILE A 195 -16.62 -6.84 9.73
C ILE A 195 -15.76 -7.88 10.42
N GLY A 196 -16.35 -9.04 10.74
CA GLY A 196 -15.73 -10.02 11.62
C GLY A 196 -15.46 -9.41 13.00
N VAL A 197 -14.21 -9.48 13.45
CA VAL A 197 -13.75 -8.89 14.73
C VAL A 197 -13.24 -7.45 14.59
N ASN A 198 -13.20 -6.92 13.36
CA ASN A 198 -12.58 -5.64 13.05
C ASN A 198 -13.61 -4.51 13.04
N HIS A 199 -13.26 -3.40 13.68
CA HIS A 199 -14.00 -2.14 13.63
C HIS A 199 -13.34 -1.18 12.64
N TRP A 200 -13.99 -0.97 11.51
CA TRP A 200 -13.49 -0.18 10.39
C TRP A 200 -14.08 1.22 10.39
N GLN A 201 -13.22 2.21 10.11
CA GLN A 201 -13.63 3.55 9.70
C GLN A 201 -13.69 3.57 8.17
N VAL A 202 -14.84 3.89 7.60
CA VAL A 202 -15.10 3.71 6.17
C VAL A 202 -15.46 5.04 5.53
N LEU A 203 -14.79 5.37 4.43
CA LEU A 203 -15.14 6.48 3.55
C LEU A 203 -15.71 5.92 2.25
N GLU A 204 -16.95 6.28 1.93
CA GLU A 204 -17.63 5.80 0.72
C GLU A 204 -18.19 6.96 -0.10
N ASN A 205 -18.09 6.84 -1.42
CA ASN A 205 -18.82 7.67 -2.38
C ASN A 205 -20.03 6.89 -2.90
N SER A 206 -21.13 7.59 -3.15
CA SER A 206 -22.19 7.05 -4.01
C SER A 206 -21.71 6.99 -5.46
N ASP A 207 -22.31 6.11 -6.26
CA ASP A 207 -21.97 5.94 -7.67
C ASP A 207 -22.09 7.27 -8.45
N GLU A 208 -23.08 8.09 -8.13
CA GLU A 208 -23.28 9.43 -8.71
C GLU A 208 -22.15 10.41 -8.40
N ASN A 209 -21.41 10.20 -7.32
CA ASN A 209 -20.32 11.07 -6.86
C ASN A 209 -18.93 10.56 -7.28
N LEU A 210 -18.85 9.50 -8.10
CA LEU A 210 -17.58 9.04 -8.65
C LEU A 210 -17.02 10.07 -9.64
N ARG A 211 -15.69 10.21 -9.65
CA ARG A 211 -14.98 11.09 -10.60
C ARG A 211 -15.25 10.62 -12.03
N THR A 212 -15.33 11.55 -12.97
CA THR A 212 -15.63 11.27 -14.39
C THR A 212 -14.44 10.73 -15.19
N SER A 213 -13.21 10.97 -14.75
CA SER A 213 -11.98 10.62 -15.48
C SER A 213 -10.87 10.12 -14.55
N GLY A 214 -9.89 9.44 -15.14
CA GLY A 214 -8.77 8.78 -14.45
C GLY A 214 -9.04 7.30 -14.16
N THR A 215 -8.03 6.59 -13.65
CA THR A 215 -8.14 5.19 -13.23
C THR A 215 -8.19 5.11 -11.71
N GLY A 216 -9.15 4.35 -11.15
CA GLY A 216 -9.13 4.02 -9.73
C GLY A 216 -9.49 5.15 -8.76
N GLY A 217 -10.29 6.14 -9.20
CA GLY A 217 -10.72 7.27 -8.36
C GLY A 217 -11.35 6.85 -7.01
N TRP A 218 -11.56 7.80 -6.09
CA TRP A 218 -12.12 7.50 -4.76
C TRP A 218 -13.49 6.82 -4.87
N PHE A 219 -13.62 5.60 -4.34
CA PHE A 219 -14.92 4.91 -4.24
C PHE A 219 -15.17 4.37 -2.85
N ARG A 220 -14.37 3.40 -2.38
CA ARG A 220 -14.50 2.86 -1.02
C ARG A 220 -13.14 2.74 -0.37
N SER A 221 -13.01 3.29 0.84
CA SER A 221 -11.77 3.24 1.61
C SER A 221 -12.06 2.83 3.04
N TYR A 222 -11.29 1.87 3.54
CA TYR A 222 -11.43 1.26 4.85
C TYR A 222 -10.14 1.49 5.64
N LEU A 223 -10.27 1.99 6.86
CA LEU A 223 -9.18 2.24 7.79
C LEU A 223 -9.38 1.47 9.09
N ILE A 224 -8.30 0.86 9.59
CA ILE A 224 -8.28 0.19 10.89
C ILE A 224 -6.96 0.46 11.61
N PRO A 225 -6.98 0.85 12.90
CA PRO A 225 -5.76 0.95 13.68
C PRO A 225 -5.14 -0.43 13.90
N VAL A 226 -3.81 -0.51 13.87
CA VAL A 226 -3.08 -1.72 14.25
C VAL A 226 -2.87 -1.71 15.75
N GLY A 227 -3.88 -2.16 16.49
CA GLY A 227 -3.88 -2.15 17.96
C GLY A 227 -3.57 -0.75 18.51
N ASP A 228 -2.61 -0.66 19.42
CA ASP A 228 -2.16 0.59 20.04
C ASP A 228 -0.82 1.11 19.47
N THR A 229 -0.39 0.62 18.31
CA THR A 229 0.96 0.90 17.76
C THR A 229 1.13 2.30 17.19
N GLY A 230 0.03 3.05 16.99
CA GLY A 230 0.02 4.31 16.25
C GLY A 230 0.11 4.14 14.72
N TYR A 231 0.00 2.90 14.22
CA TYR A 231 -0.12 2.60 12.80
C TYR A 231 -1.57 2.32 12.42
N THR A 232 -1.90 2.60 11.17
CA THR A 232 -3.20 2.33 10.57
C THR A 232 -2.99 1.55 9.28
N LEU A 233 -3.73 0.45 9.11
CA LEU A 233 -3.88 -0.25 7.85
C LEU A 233 -5.05 0.36 7.07
N ALA A 234 -4.84 0.60 5.79
CA ALA A 234 -5.81 1.17 4.88
C ALA A 234 -5.98 0.27 3.66
N LEU A 235 -7.22 -0.06 3.31
CA LEU A 235 -7.58 -0.76 2.08
C LEU A 235 -8.51 0.13 1.26
N GLN A 236 -8.28 0.22 -0.04
CA GLN A 236 -9.07 1.05 -0.95
C GLN A 236 -9.43 0.30 -2.21
N LEU A 237 -10.70 0.41 -2.60
CA LEU A 237 -11.16 0.15 -3.95
C LEU A 237 -11.39 1.50 -4.63
N GLY A 238 -10.71 1.66 -5.76
CA GLY A 238 -10.86 2.78 -6.64
C GLY A 238 -11.77 2.48 -7.81
N ALA A 239 -12.61 3.43 -8.19
CA ALA A 239 -13.50 3.38 -9.36
C ALA A 239 -13.81 4.80 -9.87
N THR A 240 -14.22 4.91 -11.13
CA THR A 240 -14.70 6.17 -11.75
C THR A 240 -16.05 5.94 -12.42
N GLN A 241 -16.67 6.97 -13.00
CA GLN A 241 -17.90 6.80 -13.79
C GLN A 241 -17.72 5.76 -14.92
N GLN A 242 -16.54 5.71 -15.55
CA GLN A 242 -16.19 4.71 -16.57
C GLN A 242 -16.22 3.27 -16.04
N SER A 243 -15.98 3.07 -14.75
CA SER A 243 -16.13 1.76 -14.12
C SER A 243 -17.57 1.26 -14.14
N LEU A 244 -18.55 2.16 -14.04
CA LEU A 244 -19.98 1.83 -14.04
C LEU A 244 -20.48 1.39 -15.42
N GLU A 245 -19.79 1.77 -16.49
CA GLU A 245 -20.04 1.29 -17.85
C GLU A 245 -19.72 -0.22 -17.99
N ASN A 246 -19.00 -0.80 -17.02
CA ASN A 246 -18.63 -2.21 -16.96
C ASN A 246 -19.24 -2.89 -15.72
N PRO A 247 -20.59 -3.04 -15.65
CA PRO A 247 -21.28 -3.42 -14.41
C PRO A 247 -20.86 -4.78 -13.84
N GLN A 248 -20.55 -5.76 -14.71
CA GLN A 248 -20.06 -7.08 -14.28
C GLN A 248 -18.67 -6.99 -13.63
N ALA A 249 -17.75 -6.24 -14.25
CA ALA A 249 -16.43 -6.01 -13.68
C ALA A 249 -16.54 -5.25 -12.36
N HIS A 250 -17.36 -4.21 -12.32
CA HIS A 250 -17.57 -3.40 -11.12
C HIS A 250 -18.09 -4.24 -9.94
N ALA A 251 -19.10 -5.08 -10.17
CA ALA A 251 -19.62 -5.99 -9.16
C ALA A 251 -18.54 -6.99 -8.68
N ALA A 252 -17.74 -7.52 -9.61
CA ALA A 252 -16.65 -8.44 -9.28
C ALA A 252 -15.54 -7.75 -8.45
N PHE A 253 -15.17 -6.50 -8.76
CA PHE A 253 -14.24 -5.72 -7.95
C PHE A 253 -14.78 -5.41 -6.55
N GLN A 254 -16.07 -5.10 -6.42
CA GLN A 254 -16.70 -4.93 -5.11
C GLN A 254 -16.65 -6.23 -4.29
N ALA A 255 -16.93 -7.39 -4.91
CA ALA A 255 -16.87 -8.68 -4.25
C ALA A 255 -15.43 -9.05 -3.83
N MET A 256 -14.46 -8.85 -4.72
CA MET A 256 -13.04 -9.03 -4.42
C MET A 256 -12.61 -8.11 -3.27
N PHE A 257 -12.96 -6.83 -3.31
CA PHE A 257 -12.59 -5.89 -2.26
C PHE A 257 -13.20 -6.28 -0.91
N LYS A 258 -14.47 -6.72 -0.89
CA LYS A 258 -15.10 -7.26 0.30
C LYS A 258 -14.30 -8.44 0.87
N HIS A 259 -13.88 -9.39 0.03
CA HIS A 259 -13.03 -10.50 0.46
C HIS A 259 -11.71 -10.02 1.09
N LEU A 260 -11.04 -9.02 0.50
CA LEU A 260 -9.81 -8.45 1.05
C LEU A 260 -10.04 -7.85 2.44
N ILE A 261 -11.13 -7.10 2.64
CA ILE A 261 -11.49 -6.53 3.94
C ILE A 261 -11.76 -7.62 4.98
N GLU A 262 -12.51 -8.65 4.61
CA GLU A 262 -12.86 -9.78 5.47
C GLU A 262 -11.64 -10.65 5.83
N SER A 263 -10.60 -10.66 4.98
CA SER A 263 -9.38 -11.44 5.20
C SER A 263 -8.45 -10.87 6.29
N VAL A 264 -8.60 -9.58 6.62
CA VAL A 264 -7.67 -8.89 7.53
C VAL A 264 -7.86 -9.41 8.95
N ARG A 265 -6.78 -9.87 9.56
CA ARG A 265 -6.72 -10.21 10.99
C ARG A 265 -5.55 -9.48 11.63
N ILE A 266 -5.82 -8.78 12.73
CA ILE A 266 -4.82 -8.10 13.55
C ILE A 266 -4.95 -8.65 14.97
N GLU A 267 -3.97 -9.44 15.39
CA GLU A 267 -4.06 -10.25 16.60
C GLU A 267 -2.87 -9.97 17.51
N PRO A 268 -3.05 -9.70 18.83
CA PRO A 268 -1.92 -9.60 19.75
C PRO A 268 -1.07 -10.88 19.71
N LEU A 269 0.26 -10.74 19.78
CA LEU A 269 1.13 -11.91 19.87
C LEU A 269 0.86 -12.66 21.18
N THR A 270 0.67 -13.96 21.04
CA THR A 270 0.56 -14.92 22.14
C THR A 270 1.59 -16.01 21.91
N PRO A 271 1.98 -16.80 22.93
CA PRO A 271 2.92 -17.91 22.74
C PRO A 271 2.51 -18.86 21.61
N ALA A 272 1.21 -19.13 21.47
CA ALA A 272 0.67 -19.97 20.38
C ALA A 272 0.86 -19.33 18.99
N ILE A 273 0.63 -18.02 18.86
CA ILE A 273 0.86 -17.29 17.60
C ILE A 273 2.36 -17.21 17.28
N GLU A 274 3.22 -17.05 18.29
CA GLU A 274 4.66 -17.05 18.07
C GLU A 274 5.16 -18.40 17.55
N GLU A 275 4.65 -19.49 18.11
CA GLU A 275 4.96 -20.85 17.65
C GLU A 275 4.50 -21.06 16.19
N ASP A 276 3.27 -20.67 15.86
CA ASP A 276 2.73 -20.74 14.50
C ASP A 276 3.59 -19.93 13.50
N MET A 277 3.95 -18.69 13.84
CA MET A 277 4.82 -17.86 13.01
C MET A 277 6.23 -18.46 12.85
N ALA A 278 6.76 -19.12 13.88
CA ALA A 278 8.05 -19.82 13.80
C ALA A 278 7.99 -21.04 12.89
N GLN A 279 6.91 -21.83 12.96
CA GLN A 279 6.66 -22.95 12.05
C GLN A 279 6.54 -22.47 10.60
N LEU A 280 5.80 -21.38 10.37
CA LEU A 280 5.63 -20.77 9.06
C LEU A 280 6.98 -20.30 8.48
N LYS A 281 7.80 -19.62 9.29
CA LYS A 281 9.16 -19.20 8.92
C LYS A 281 10.05 -20.39 8.56
N SER A 282 10.05 -21.43 9.41
CA SER A 282 10.82 -22.65 9.18
C SER A 282 10.47 -23.29 7.84
N LYS A 283 9.17 -23.37 7.53
CA LYS A 283 8.67 -23.92 6.27
C LYS A 283 9.09 -23.11 5.04
N ALA A 284 8.97 -21.78 5.10
CA ALA A 284 9.47 -20.90 4.04
C ALA A 284 10.98 -21.08 3.79
N PHE A 285 11.75 -21.30 4.85
CA PHE A 285 13.21 -21.50 4.75
C PHE A 285 13.54 -22.85 4.15
N GLU A 286 12.83 -23.91 4.54
CA GLU A 286 13.00 -25.24 3.96
C GLU A 286 12.66 -25.26 2.46
N ILE A 287 11.55 -24.64 2.05
CA ILE A 287 11.21 -24.52 0.62
C ILE A 287 12.31 -23.77 -0.15
N THR A 288 12.81 -22.67 0.42
CA THR A 288 13.92 -21.94 -0.19
C THR A 288 15.14 -22.83 -0.34
N ARG A 289 15.51 -23.55 0.73
CA ARG A 289 16.66 -24.45 0.73
C ARG A 289 16.52 -25.52 -0.34
N GLN A 290 15.36 -26.16 -0.45
CA GLN A 290 15.07 -27.15 -1.49
C GLN A 290 15.18 -26.53 -2.89
N ASN A 291 14.66 -25.32 -3.10
CA ASN A 291 14.80 -24.62 -4.37
C ASN A 291 16.27 -24.31 -4.70
N CYS A 292 17.06 -23.88 -3.71
CA CYS A 292 18.50 -23.64 -3.87
C CYS A 292 19.27 -24.94 -4.18
N LEU A 293 18.94 -26.06 -3.54
CA LEU A 293 19.57 -27.36 -3.77
C LEU A 293 19.30 -27.90 -5.18
N ARG A 294 18.13 -27.58 -5.77
CA ARG A 294 17.77 -27.96 -7.13
C ARG A 294 18.51 -27.15 -8.21
N MET A 295 19.13 -26.03 -7.85
CA MET A 295 19.83 -25.17 -8.81
C MET A 295 21.22 -25.71 -9.12
N LYS A 296 21.56 -25.83 -10.40
CA LYS A 296 22.90 -26.22 -10.87
C LYS A 296 23.99 -25.21 -10.48
N SER A 297 23.62 -23.93 -10.37
CA SER A 297 24.51 -22.84 -9.99
C SER A 297 23.77 -21.87 -9.09
N PRO A 298 23.65 -22.17 -7.78
CA PRO A 298 22.83 -21.40 -6.88
C PRO A 298 23.39 -19.97 -6.70
N PRO A 299 22.53 -18.94 -6.77
CA PRO A 299 22.93 -17.54 -6.59
C PRO A 299 23.46 -17.27 -5.18
N GLY A 300 24.18 -16.16 -4.99
CA GLY A 300 24.84 -15.83 -3.72
C GLY A 300 23.92 -15.84 -2.49
N TYR A 301 22.64 -15.46 -2.64
CA TYR A 301 21.67 -15.49 -1.55
C TYR A 301 21.36 -16.91 -1.04
N CYS A 302 21.61 -17.96 -1.82
CA CYS A 302 21.40 -19.34 -1.43
C CYS A 302 22.44 -19.83 -0.40
N LYS A 303 23.61 -19.19 -0.31
CA LYS A 303 24.69 -19.63 0.59
C LYS A 303 24.23 -19.78 2.04
N LYS A 304 23.40 -18.86 2.55
CA LYS A 304 22.88 -18.91 3.91
C LYS A 304 21.83 -20.00 4.17
N TYR A 305 21.25 -20.59 3.12
CA TYR A 305 20.28 -21.68 3.22
C TYR A 305 20.90 -23.06 3.01
N LEU A 306 22.12 -23.09 2.44
CA LEU A 306 22.85 -24.31 2.12
C LEU A 306 23.94 -24.62 3.17
N ALA A 307 24.26 -23.67 4.05
CA ALA A 307 25.15 -23.91 5.18
C ALA A 307 24.50 -24.93 6.15
N PRO A 308 25.30 -25.89 6.69
CA PRO A 308 24.80 -26.96 7.56
C PRO A 308 24.24 -26.46 8.88
#